data_AF-A0A434CZI6-F1
#
_entry.id   AF-A0A434CZI6-F1
#
_cell.length_a   1.000
_cell.length_b   1.000
_cell.length_c   1.000
_cell.angle_alpha   90.00
_cell.angle_beta   90.00
_cell.angle_gamma   90.00
#
_symmetry.space_group_name_H-M   'P 1'
#
loop_
_entity.id
_entity.type
_entity.pdbx_description
1 polymer ?
#
loop_
_entity_poly.entity_id
_entity_poly.type
_entity_poly.pdbx_seq_one_letter_code
_entity_poly.pdbx_strand_id
1 'polypeptide(L)' 'VWFGPTAPEGHEANWVQTVPGKGWNVLLRLYGPLESWFDKTWKPGEFELVQQ' A
#
# COMPACT_ATOMS: atom_id res chain seq x y z
N VAL A 1 -4.73 0.08 2.76
CA VAL A 1 -4.00 -1.21 2.79
C VAL A 1 -2.88 -1.04 3.80
N TRP A 2 -2.75 -1.98 4.73
CA TRP A 2 -1.76 -1.94 5.80
C TRP A 2 -0.60 -2.88 5.46
N PHE A 3 0.61 -2.55 5.91
CA PHE A 3 1.81 -3.33 5.68
C PHE A 3 2.55 -3.49 7.00
N GLY A 4 2.86 -4.72 7.39
CA GLY A 4 3.50 -5.00 8.67
C GLY A 4 3.66 -6.49 8.95
N PRO A 5 4.44 -6.91 9.94
CA PRO A 5 4.64 -8.33 10.26
C PRO A 5 3.39 -8.98 10.89
N THR A 6 2.52 -8.16 11.48
CA THR A 6 1.23 -8.52 12.07
C THR A 6 0.15 -7.57 11.56
N ALA A 7 -1.09 -8.07 11.45
CA ALA A 7 -2.22 -7.24 11.08
C ALA A 7 -2.54 -6.26 12.22
N PRO A 8 -2.76 -4.97 11.93
CA PRO A 8 -3.37 -4.06 12.90
C PRO A 8 -4.81 -4.48 13.20
N GLU A 9 -5.28 -4.19 14.41
CA GLU A 9 -6.64 -4.52 14.86
C GLU A 9 -7.69 -3.91 13.93
N GLY A 10 -8.66 -4.73 13.49
CA GLY A 10 -9.76 -4.30 12.62
C GLY A 10 -9.37 -4.12 11.15
N HIS A 11 -8.14 -4.47 10.78
CA HIS A 11 -7.59 -4.34 9.43
C HIS A 11 -7.07 -5.66 8.85
N GLU A 12 -7.47 -6.79 9.44
CA GLU A 12 -7.03 -8.14 9.08
C GLU A 12 -7.35 -8.47 7.61
N ALA A 13 -8.46 -7.96 7.09
CA ALA A 13 -8.87 -8.16 5.69
C ALA A 13 -8.18 -7.24 4.67
N ASN A 14 -7.47 -6.19 5.12
CA ASN A 14 -6.85 -5.18 4.26
C ASN A 14 -5.38 -4.94 4.61
N TRP A 15 -4.66 -6.03 4.88
CA TRP A 15 -3.28 -6.04 5.31
C TRP A 15 -2.42 -7.00 4.46
N VAL A 16 -1.16 -6.62 4.27
CA VAL A 16 -0.14 -7.45 3.62
C VAL A 16 0.98 -7.71 4.63
N GLN A 17 1.23 -9.00 4.89
CA GLN A 17 2.29 -9.41 5.80
C GLN A 17 3.67 -9.11 5.22
N THR A 18 4.52 -8.47 6.03
CA THR A 18 5.95 -8.25 5.73
C THR A 18 6.84 -9.13 6.62
N VAL A 19 8.12 -9.28 6.26
CA VAL A 19 9.08 -10.10 7.01
C VAL A 19 10.01 -9.20 7.85
N PRO A 20 10.06 -9.36 9.19
CA PRO A 20 10.96 -8.58 10.04
C PRO A 20 12.41 -8.62 9.58
N GLY A 21 13.09 -7.47 9.58
CA GLY A 21 14.48 -7.33 9.19
C GLY A 21 14.76 -7.44 7.68
N LYS A 22 13.74 -7.56 6.83
CA LYS A 22 13.89 -7.58 5.37
C LYS A 22 13.21 -6.37 4.72
N GLY A 23 13.88 -5.80 3.72
CA GLY A 23 13.30 -4.77 2.86
C GLY A 23 12.22 -5.34 1.93
N TRP A 24 11.34 -4.46 1.48
CA TRP A 24 10.25 -4.79 0.55
C TRP A 24 9.98 -3.60 -0.39
N ASN A 25 9.25 -3.87 -1.48
CA ASN A 25 8.80 -2.87 -2.44
C ASN A 25 7.36 -3.20 -2.89
N VAL A 26 6.66 -2.22 -3.45
CA VAL A 26 5.29 -2.38 -3.94
C VAL A 26 5.18 -2.03 -5.42
N LEU A 27 4.35 -2.79 -6.13
CA LEU A 27 3.94 -2.53 -7.51
C LEU A 27 2.43 -2.27 -7.53
N LEU A 28 2.02 -1.08 -7.96
CA LEU A 28 0.63 -0.78 -8.25
C LEU A 28 0.32 -1.21 -9.70
N ARG A 29 -0.73 -2.04 -9.87
CA ARG A 29 -1.27 -2.39 -11.19
C ARG A 29 -2.65 -1.77 -11.35
N LEU A 30 -2.86 -1.07 -12.46
CA LEU A 30 -4.14 -0.48 -12.84
C LEU A 30 -4.67 -1.20 -14.08
N TYR A 31 -5.95 -1.60 -14.03
CA TYR A 31 -6.63 -2.27 -15.14
C TYR A 31 -7.68 -1.29 -15.70
N GLY A 32 -7.42 -0.74 -16.89
CA GLY A 32 -8.23 0.33 -17.46
C GLY A 32 -8.13 1.65 -16.70
N PRO A 33 -6.93 2.24 -16.53
CA PRO A 33 -6.78 3.52 -15.85
C PRO A 33 -7.50 4.65 -16.60
N LEU A 34 -8.01 5.63 -15.84
CA LEU A 34 -8.63 6.85 -16.38
C LEU A 34 -7.57 7.86 -16.83
N GLU A 35 -7.99 8.88 -17.60
CA GLU A 35 -7.16 9.97 -18.12
C GLU A 35 -6.31 10.65 -17.02
N SER A 36 -6.87 10.82 -15.81
CA SER A 36 -6.18 11.44 -14.67
C SER A 36 -4.88 10.73 -14.24
N TRP A 37 -4.75 9.43 -14.54
CA TRP A 37 -3.49 8.70 -14.34
C TRP A 37 -2.43 9.13 -15.35
N PHE A 38 -2.79 9.28 -16.62
CA PHE A 38 -1.89 9.65 -17.70
C PHE A 38 -1.47 11.12 -17.61
N ASP A 39 -2.43 11.99 -17.31
CA ASP A 39 -2.22 13.43 -17.10
C ASP A 39 -1.54 13.74 -15.77
N LYS A 40 -1.38 12.74 -14.90
CA LYS A 40 -0.76 12.83 -13.57
C LYS A 40 -1.44 13.83 -12.64
N THR A 41 -2.71 14.12 -12.88
CA THR A 41 -3.54 14.95 -11.98
C THR A 41 -3.95 14.19 -10.73
N TRP A 42 -3.86 12.85 -10.76
CA TRP A 42 -3.99 11.99 -9.59
C TRP A 42 -2.87 10.94 -9.53
N LYS A 43 -2.42 10.63 -8.31
CA LYS A 43 -1.53 9.50 -8.00
C LYS A 43 -1.89 8.92 -6.63
N PRO A 44 -1.56 7.65 -6.33
CA PRO A 44 -1.66 7.12 -4.98
C PRO A 44 -0.80 7.94 -4.00
N GLY A 45 -1.22 7.97 -2.74
CA GLY A 45 -0.43 8.54 -1.66
C GLY A 45 0.84 7.74 -1.40
N GLU A 46 1.76 8.35 -0.64
CA GLU A 46 2.96 7.68 -0.17
C GLU A 46 2.64 6.77 1.03
N PHE A 47 3.59 5.90 1.39
CA PHE A 47 3.47 5.13 2.64
C PHE A 47 3.65 6.03 3.85
N GLU A 48 2.79 5.83 4.85
CA GLU A 48 2.88 6.50 6.14
C GLU A 48 3.29 5.50 7.21
N LEU A 49 4.25 5.90 8.06
CA LEU A 49 4.62 5.10 9.22
C LEU A 49 3.51 5.21 10.27
N VAL A 50 2.98 4.06 10.65
CA VAL A 50 1.96 3.97 11.70
C VAL A 50 2.67 3.63 13.00
N GLN A 51 2.45 4.42 14.04
CA GLN A 51 2.83 4.05 15.39
C GLN A 51 1.72 3.15 15.96
N GLN A 52 2.12 1.96 16.42
CA GLN A 52 1.25 1.02 17.14
C GLN A 52 1.44 1.19 18.64
#